data_AF-A0A161M7G3-F1
#
_entry.id   AF-A0A161M7G3-F1
#
_cell.length_a   1.000
_cell.length_b   1.000
_cell.length_c   1.000
_cell.angle_alpha   90.00
_cell.angle_beta   90.00
_cell.angle_gamma   90.00
#
_symmetry.space_group_name_H-M   'P 1'
#
loop_
_entity.id
_entity.type
_entity.pdbx_description
1 polymer ?
#
loop_
_entity_poly.entity_id
_entity_poly.type
_entity_poly.pdbx_seq_one_letter_code
_entity_poly.pdbx_strand_id
1 'polypeptide(L)'
;EVEDLYDLLLKVKEQIEIEAVAVGAVLSDYQRLRVENVCTRLRLVPLAYLWRRDQAELLQEMIDSQIDAIVIKVAALGLDPAKHLGLRISEIQPHLISMNEKYGLNICGEGGEYETFTLDCPLFCKSLVIDDYETVIHSNDAIAPVGYLNFTKLRLVDKEVRSEY
;
A
#
# COMPACT_ATOMS: atom_id res chain seq x y z
N GLU A 1 -4.34 -19.34 4.47
CA GLU A 1 -4.02 -17.95 4.84
C GLU A 1 -4.46 -17.51 6.25
N VAL A 2 -5.70 -17.78 6.75
CA VAL A 2 -6.09 -17.43 8.14
C VAL A 2 -5.25 -18.18 9.17
N GLU A 3 -5.11 -19.50 9.01
CA GLU A 3 -4.29 -20.31 9.91
C GLU A 3 -2.79 -19.99 9.76
N ASP A 4 -2.32 -19.65 8.56
CA ASP A 4 -0.92 -19.23 8.36
C ASP A 4 -0.61 -17.94 9.14
N LEU A 5 -1.55 -16.98 9.17
CA LEU A 5 -1.45 -15.78 9.99
C LEU A 5 -1.48 -16.12 11.49
N TYR A 6 -2.33 -17.06 11.91
CA TYR A 6 -2.38 -17.55 13.28
C TYR A 6 -1.05 -18.14 13.72
N ASP A 7 -0.50 -19.07 12.92
CA ASP A 7 0.77 -19.73 13.23
C ASP A 7 1.93 -18.74 13.26
N LEU A 8 1.94 -17.74 12.38
CA LEU A 8 2.92 -16.66 12.40
C LEU A 8 2.81 -15.83 13.68
N LEU A 9 1.62 -15.34 14.03
CA LEU A 9 1.43 -14.49 15.20
C LEU A 9 1.66 -15.25 16.51
N LEU A 10 1.34 -16.55 16.55
CA LEU A 10 1.67 -17.40 17.69
C LEU A 10 3.20 -17.47 17.89
N LYS A 11 3.96 -17.73 16.83
CA LYS A 11 5.43 -17.73 16.88
C LYS A 11 6.01 -16.39 17.32
N VAL A 12 5.44 -15.27 16.86
CA VAL A 12 5.87 -13.92 17.29
C VAL A 12 5.61 -13.74 18.79
N LYS A 13 4.43 -14.12 19.28
CA LYS A 13 4.05 -14.01 20.70
C LYS A 13 4.90 -14.86 21.63
N GLU A 14 5.44 -15.98 21.15
CA GLU A 14 6.40 -16.81 21.89
C GLU A 14 7.78 -16.16 22.02
N GLN A 15 8.13 -15.23 21.12
CA GLN A 15 9.44 -14.58 21.08
C GLN A 15 9.44 -13.19 21.72
N ILE A 16 8.35 -12.45 21.59
CA ILE A 16 8.19 -11.09 22.10
C ILE A 16 6.81 -10.88 22.70
N GLU A 17 6.74 -10.06 23.75
CA GLU A 17 5.47 -9.66 24.33
C GLU A 17 4.76 -8.66 23.42
N ILE A 18 3.58 -9.04 22.92
CA ILE A 18 2.71 -8.20 22.09
C ILE A 18 1.29 -8.21 22.63
N GLU A 19 0.64 -7.07 22.57
CA GLU A 19 -0.74 -6.87 23.05
C GLU A 19 -1.73 -6.66 21.90
N ALA A 20 -1.24 -6.24 20.74
CA ALA A 20 -2.07 -5.81 19.62
C ALA A 20 -1.43 -6.09 18.25
N VAL A 21 -2.28 -6.10 17.22
CA VAL A 21 -1.88 -6.21 15.81
C VAL A 21 -2.54 -5.08 15.03
N ALA A 22 -1.75 -4.22 14.42
CA ALA A 22 -2.24 -3.20 13.51
C ALA A 22 -2.39 -3.75 12.09
N VAL A 23 -3.49 -3.41 11.42
CA VAL A 23 -3.78 -3.82 10.04
C VAL A 23 -4.07 -2.61 9.18
N GLY A 24 -3.54 -2.62 7.95
CA GLY A 24 -3.73 -1.56 6.95
C GLY A 24 -4.99 -1.71 6.09
N ALA A 25 -5.98 -2.51 6.50
CA ALA A 25 -7.21 -2.69 5.72
C ALA A 25 -8.03 -1.40 5.72
N VAL A 26 -8.41 -0.91 4.53
CA VAL A 26 -9.13 0.36 4.38
C VAL A 26 -10.63 0.13 4.22
N LEU A 27 -11.05 -0.78 3.33
CA LEU A 27 -12.47 -1.00 3.06
C LEU A 27 -12.88 -2.48 3.21
N SER A 28 -11.95 -3.41 3.04
CA SER A 28 -12.24 -4.84 3.00
C SER A 28 -12.63 -5.41 4.36
N ASP A 29 -13.92 -5.68 4.53
CA ASP A 29 -14.44 -6.43 5.69
C ASP A 29 -13.81 -7.82 5.80
N TYR A 30 -13.54 -8.46 4.65
CA TYR A 30 -12.93 -9.79 4.63
C TYR A 30 -11.51 -9.77 5.24
N GLN A 31 -10.67 -8.79 4.87
CA GLN A 31 -9.32 -8.66 5.43
C GLN A 31 -9.37 -8.34 6.94
N ARG A 32 -10.23 -7.39 7.35
CA ARG A 32 -10.40 -7.02 8.76
C ARG A 32 -10.86 -8.21 9.61
N LEU A 33 -11.93 -8.88 9.21
CA LEU A 33 -12.53 -9.99 9.98
C LEU A 33 -11.57 -11.16 10.15
N ARG A 34 -10.68 -11.39 9.18
CA ARG A 34 -9.65 -12.42 9.28
C ARG A 34 -8.60 -12.11 10.34
N VAL A 35 -8.12 -10.87 10.39
CA VAL A 35 -7.19 -10.43 11.45
C VAL A 35 -7.89 -10.46 12.81
N GLU A 36 -9.14 -10.00 12.89
CA GLU A 36 -9.93 -10.02 14.12
C GLU A 36 -10.14 -11.45 14.67
N ASN A 37 -10.43 -12.42 13.79
CA ASN A 37 -10.58 -13.82 14.17
C ASN A 37 -9.30 -14.37 14.82
N VAL A 38 -8.15 -14.15 14.20
CA VAL A 38 -6.85 -14.61 14.70
C VAL A 38 -6.49 -13.91 16.01
N CYS A 39 -6.65 -12.58 16.07
CA CYS A 39 -6.37 -11.81 17.27
C CYS A 39 -7.23 -12.27 18.45
N THR A 40 -8.52 -12.54 18.23
CA THR A 40 -9.44 -13.05 19.27
C THR A 40 -8.93 -14.37 19.86
N ARG A 41 -8.49 -15.31 19.00
CA ARG A 41 -7.96 -16.61 19.42
C ARG A 41 -6.66 -16.48 20.22
N LEU A 42 -5.81 -15.52 19.85
CA LEU A 42 -4.52 -15.27 20.49
C LEU A 42 -4.59 -14.28 21.67
N ARG A 43 -5.79 -13.76 21.99
CA ARG A 43 -5.99 -12.68 22.99
C ARG A 43 -5.12 -11.46 22.69
N LEU A 44 -5.16 -11.00 21.44
CA LEU A 44 -4.54 -9.77 20.96
C LEU A 44 -5.65 -8.77 20.58
N VAL A 45 -5.34 -7.48 20.65
CA VAL A 45 -6.24 -6.41 20.20
C VAL A 45 -6.00 -6.12 18.71
N PRO A 46 -7.00 -6.31 17.82
CA PRO A 46 -6.88 -5.88 16.42
C PRO A 46 -7.07 -4.36 16.32
N LEU A 47 -6.13 -3.67 15.67
CA LEU A 47 -6.15 -2.22 15.45
C LEU A 47 -6.33 -1.92 13.96
N ALA A 48 -7.57 -1.64 13.55
CA ALA A 48 -7.93 -1.34 12.16
C ALA A 48 -8.27 0.15 11.98
N TYR A 49 -7.31 1.03 12.26
CA TYR A 49 -7.53 2.49 12.31
C TYR A 49 -7.99 3.11 10.99
N LEU A 50 -7.68 2.48 9.87
CA LEU A 50 -7.99 2.99 8.53
C LEU A 50 -9.35 2.48 8.00
N TRP A 51 -9.97 1.52 8.69
CA TRP A 51 -11.16 0.84 8.20
C TRP A 51 -12.35 1.80 8.11
N ARG A 52 -12.98 1.85 6.93
CA ARG A 52 -14.10 2.73 6.56
C ARG A 52 -13.81 4.23 6.66
N ARG A 53 -12.53 4.64 6.66
CA ARG A 53 -12.17 6.04 6.38
C ARG A 53 -12.58 6.41 4.96
N ASP A 54 -12.83 7.70 4.73
CA ASP A 54 -12.97 8.21 3.37
C ASP A 54 -11.64 8.04 2.61
N GLN A 55 -11.72 7.51 1.39
CA GLN A 55 -10.52 7.10 0.65
C GLN A 55 -9.77 8.30 0.06
N ALA A 56 -10.49 9.36 -0.34
CA ALA A 56 -9.86 10.56 -0.89
C ALA A 56 -9.16 11.33 0.23
N GLU A 57 -9.82 11.48 1.38
CA GLU A 57 -9.24 12.05 2.60
C GLU A 57 -8.03 11.25 3.05
N LEU A 58 -8.14 9.92 3.15
CA LEU A 58 -7.04 9.07 3.59
C LEU A 58 -5.82 9.17 2.67
N LEU A 59 -6.01 9.13 1.35
CA LEU A 59 -4.91 9.29 0.40
C LEU A 59 -4.27 10.68 0.50
N GLN A 60 -5.08 11.73 0.72
CA GLN A 60 -4.56 13.08 0.97
C GLN A 60 -3.74 13.14 2.26
N GLU A 61 -4.21 12.53 3.36
CA GLU A 61 -3.48 12.46 4.62
C GLU A 61 -2.12 11.77 4.47
N MET A 62 -2.04 10.70 3.65
CA MET A 62 -0.78 10.03 3.35
C MET A 62 0.22 10.97 2.62
N ILE A 63 -0.29 11.74 1.66
CA ILE A 63 0.50 12.75 0.93
C ILE A 63 0.98 13.86 1.88
N ASP A 64 0.08 14.40 2.69
CA ASP A 64 0.39 15.47 3.65
C ASP A 64 1.37 15.00 4.74
N SER A 65 1.30 13.71 5.09
CA SER A 65 2.23 13.02 5.99
C SER A 65 3.58 12.68 5.34
N GLN A 66 3.81 13.12 4.09
CA GLN A 66 5.06 12.94 3.35
C GLN A 66 5.43 11.46 3.13
N ILE A 67 4.43 10.60 2.91
CA ILE A 67 4.67 9.23 2.43
C ILE A 67 5.02 9.31 0.94
N ASP A 68 6.31 9.16 0.61
CA ASP A 68 6.78 9.08 -0.77
C ASP A 68 6.62 7.63 -1.26
N ALA A 69 5.46 7.32 -1.81
CA ALA A 69 5.16 6.03 -2.41
C ALA A 69 4.89 6.18 -3.90
N ILE A 70 5.36 5.23 -4.69
CA ILE A 70 5.12 5.16 -6.13
C ILE A 70 4.17 4.03 -6.49
N VAL A 71 3.43 4.18 -7.58
CA VAL A 71 2.61 3.12 -8.16
C VAL A 71 3.50 2.10 -8.86
N ILE A 72 3.47 0.86 -8.40
CA ILE A 72 4.29 -0.25 -8.92
C ILE A 72 3.50 -1.29 -9.70
N LYS A 73 2.18 -1.26 -9.63
CA LYS A 73 1.31 -2.12 -10.42
C LYS A 73 0.01 -1.40 -10.69
N VAL A 74 -0.57 -1.63 -11.86
CA VAL A 74 -1.93 -1.24 -12.19
C VAL A 74 -2.66 -2.42 -12.83
N ALA A 75 -3.95 -2.56 -12.55
CA ALA A 75 -4.78 -3.68 -12.98
C ALA A 75 -6.27 -3.32 -13.11
N ALA A 76 -6.60 -2.05 -13.37
CA ALA A 76 -7.98 -1.57 -13.42
C ALA A 76 -8.27 -0.67 -14.62
N LEU A 77 -9.53 -0.66 -15.04
CA LEU A 77 -10.05 0.27 -16.03
C LEU A 77 -9.75 1.71 -15.60
N GLY A 78 -9.25 2.52 -16.53
CA GLY A 78 -8.85 3.90 -16.27
C GLY A 78 -7.40 4.04 -15.82
N LEU A 79 -6.67 2.94 -15.59
CA LEU A 79 -5.23 2.95 -15.35
C LEU A 79 -4.46 2.39 -16.55
N ASP A 80 -3.39 3.10 -16.95
CA ASP A 80 -2.53 2.75 -18.06
C ASP A 80 -1.10 2.53 -17.55
N PRO A 81 -0.53 1.31 -17.66
CA PRO A 81 0.82 1.02 -17.20
C PRO A 81 1.88 1.98 -17.74
N ALA A 82 1.75 2.42 -19.00
CA ALA A 82 2.72 3.30 -19.64
C ALA A 82 2.66 4.75 -19.11
N LYS A 83 1.53 5.15 -18.51
CA LYS A 83 1.33 6.51 -17.97
C LYS A 83 1.48 6.57 -16.46
N HIS A 84 1.09 5.51 -15.76
CA HIS A 84 0.88 5.57 -14.32
C HIS A 84 1.92 4.82 -13.49
N LEU A 85 2.60 3.81 -14.04
CA LEU A 85 3.67 3.15 -13.30
C LEU A 85 4.82 4.14 -13.03
N GLY A 86 5.29 4.14 -11.79
CA GLY A 86 6.36 5.03 -11.32
C GLY A 86 5.88 6.41 -10.86
N LEU A 87 4.62 6.80 -11.11
CA LEU A 87 4.07 8.03 -10.54
C LEU A 87 3.97 7.91 -9.02
N ARG A 88 4.28 9.00 -8.32
CA ARG A 88 4.02 9.11 -6.89
C ARG A 88 2.52 9.16 -6.61
N ILE A 89 2.12 8.74 -5.41
CA ILE A 89 0.74 8.86 -4.95
C ILE A 89 0.24 10.32 -5.03
N SER A 90 1.11 11.30 -4.75
CA SER A 90 0.81 12.73 -4.87
C SER A 90 0.57 13.20 -6.31
N GLU A 91 1.18 12.53 -7.29
CA GLU A 91 1.07 12.90 -8.71
C GLU A 91 -0.17 12.26 -9.33
N ILE A 92 -0.50 11.02 -8.96
CA ILE A 92 -1.60 10.26 -9.55
C ILE A 92 -2.97 10.54 -8.87
N GLN A 93 -2.98 11.05 -7.64
CA GLN A 93 -4.22 11.25 -6.86
C GLN A 93 -5.35 11.97 -7.64
N PRO A 94 -5.13 13.09 -8.35
CA PRO A 94 -6.20 13.76 -9.09
C PRO A 94 -6.82 12.85 -10.17
N HIS A 95 -6.01 12.00 -10.79
CA HIS A 95 -6.47 11.02 -11.77
C HIS A 95 -7.30 9.92 -11.11
N LEU A 96 -6.88 9.41 -9.94
CA LEU A 96 -7.62 8.40 -9.18
C LEU A 96 -9.01 8.89 -8.77
N ILE A 97 -9.11 10.15 -8.30
CA ILE A 97 -10.39 10.79 -7.97
C ILE A 97 -11.30 10.84 -9.22
N SER A 98 -10.77 11.28 -10.37
CA SER A 98 -11.56 11.32 -11.60
C SER A 98 -12.00 9.93 -12.08
N MET A 99 -11.16 8.90 -11.90
CA MET A 99 -11.52 7.52 -12.26
C MET A 99 -12.53 6.90 -11.28
N ASN A 100 -12.49 7.29 -10.01
CA ASN A 100 -13.52 6.92 -9.04
C ASN A 100 -14.89 7.46 -9.48
N GLU A 101 -14.98 8.74 -9.84
CA GLU A 101 -16.25 9.35 -10.31
C GLU A 101 -16.79 8.71 -11.60
N LYS A 102 -15.90 8.34 -12.53
CA LYS A 102 -16.28 7.80 -13.85
C LYS A 102 -16.58 6.30 -13.83
N TYR A 103 -15.79 5.53 -13.09
CA TYR A 103 -15.76 4.06 -13.19
C TYR A 103 -15.88 3.35 -11.84
N GLY A 104 -15.95 4.08 -10.73
CA GLY A 104 -16.02 3.50 -9.38
C GLY A 104 -14.70 2.91 -8.89
N LEU A 105 -13.57 3.28 -9.49
CA LEU A 105 -12.23 2.85 -9.08
C LEU A 105 -11.97 3.17 -7.60
N ASN A 106 -11.44 2.23 -6.81
CA ASN A 106 -11.08 2.51 -5.41
C ASN A 106 -9.88 3.47 -5.35
N ILE A 107 -10.05 4.62 -4.70
CA ILE A 107 -9.02 5.68 -4.67
C ILE A 107 -7.78 5.22 -3.91
N CYS A 108 -7.92 4.32 -2.94
CA CYS A 108 -6.79 3.74 -2.19
C CYS A 108 -6.27 2.41 -2.77
N GLY A 109 -6.85 1.92 -3.88
CA GLY A 109 -6.43 0.67 -4.52
C GLY A 109 -6.75 -0.62 -3.76
N GLU A 110 -7.65 -0.57 -2.77
CA GLU A 110 -8.00 -1.72 -1.90
C GLU A 110 -8.46 -2.97 -2.68
N GLY A 111 -9.13 -2.76 -3.81
CA GLY A 111 -9.64 -3.84 -4.67
C GLY A 111 -8.55 -4.49 -5.53
N GLY A 112 -7.28 -4.07 -5.39
CA GLY A 112 -6.17 -4.50 -6.22
C GLY A 112 -6.06 -3.73 -7.54
N GLU A 113 -6.70 -2.55 -7.63
CA GLU A 113 -6.66 -1.70 -8.82
C GLU A 113 -5.24 -1.24 -9.13
N TYR A 114 -4.47 -0.96 -8.09
CA TYR A 114 -3.05 -0.66 -8.17
C TYR A 114 -2.34 -1.08 -6.88
N GLU A 115 -1.02 -1.24 -6.96
CA GLU A 115 -0.18 -1.46 -5.77
C GLU A 115 0.90 -0.38 -5.71
N THR A 116 1.37 -0.08 -4.51
CA THR A 116 2.38 0.95 -4.28
C THR A 116 3.60 0.41 -3.54
N PHE A 117 4.72 1.12 -3.67
CA PHE A 117 5.95 0.88 -2.93
C PHE A 117 6.44 2.17 -2.32
N THR A 118 6.55 2.21 -0.98
CA THR A 118 7.03 3.38 -0.24
C THR A 118 8.55 3.47 -0.33
N LEU A 119 9.04 4.53 -0.99
CA LEU A 119 10.45 4.85 -1.12
C LEU A 119 10.98 5.59 0.12
N ASP A 120 10.18 6.48 0.69
CA ASP A 120 10.53 7.22 1.89
C ASP A 120 9.28 7.61 2.69
N CYS A 121 9.44 7.82 3.98
CA CYS A 121 8.49 8.54 4.81
C CYS A 121 9.21 9.14 6.04
N PRO A 122 8.60 10.05 6.81
CA PRO A 122 9.25 10.65 7.98
C PRO A 122 9.77 9.65 9.01
N LEU A 123 9.13 8.47 9.13
CA LEU A 123 9.53 7.42 10.06
C LEU A 123 10.73 6.57 9.58
N PHE A 124 11.09 6.64 8.30
CA PHE A 124 12.23 5.89 7.78
C PHE A 124 13.56 6.52 8.24
N CYS A 125 14.52 5.68 8.65
CA CYS A 125 15.88 6.11 8.97
C CYS A 125 16.76 6.34 7.72
N LYS A 126 16.42 5.64 6.62
CA LYS A 126 17.10 5.70 5.32
C LYS A 126 16.04 5.64 4.23
N SER A 127 16.29 6.28 3.09
CA SER A 127 15.39 6.23 1.95
C SER A 127 15.80 5.11 0.98
N LEU A 128 14.85 4.57 0.24
CA LEU A 128 15.07 3.62 -0.82
C LEU A 128 15.21 4.35 -2.15
N VAL A 129 16.23 4.00 -2.92
CA VAL A 129 16.41 4.45 -4.30
C VAL A 129 16.35 3.27 -5.23
N ILE A 130 15.51 3.37 -6.25
CA ILE A 130 15.44 2.43 -7.36
C ILE A 130 16.53 2.83 -8.36
N ASP A 131 17.57 2.00 -8.47
CA ASP A 131 18.65 2.21 -9.44
C ASP A 131 18.34 1.58 -10.80
N ASP A 132 17.57 0.49 -10.81
CA ASP A 132 17.22 -0.24 -12.02
C ASP A 132 15.91 -1.01 -11.84
N TYR A 133 15.12 -1.06 -12.91
CA TYR A 133 13.84 -1.74 -12.96
C TYR A 133 13.41 -2.07 -14.40
N GLU A 134 12.55 -3.06 -14.52
CA GLU A 134 11.90 -3.43 -15.78
C GLU A 134 10.39 -3.23 -15.67
N THR A 135 9.75 -2.76 -16.74
CA THR A 135 8.29 -2.74 -16.82
C THR A 135 7.81 -4.04 -17.45
N VAL A 136 6.99 -4.80 -16.72
CA VAL A 136 6.38 -6.04 -17.19
C VAL A 136 4.91 -5.80 -17.49
N ILE A 137 4.49 -6.09 -18.73
CA ILE A 137 3.07 -6.08 -19.12
C ILE A 137 2.56 -7.52 -19.05
N HIS A 138 1.74 -7.81 -18.04
CA HIS A 138 1.19 -9.14 -17.81
C HIS A 138 -0.02 -9.42 -18.72
N SER A 139 -0.87 -8.41 -18.91
CA SER A 139 -1.99 -8.46 -19.85
C SER A 139 -2.10 -7.11 -20.54
N ASN A 140 -2.07 -7.10 -21.87
CA ASN A 140 -2.26 -5.89 -22.67
C ASN A 140 -3.68 -5.83 -23.22
N ASP A 141 -4.67 -6.01 -22.34
CA ASP A 141 -6.08 -5.86 -22.69
C ASP A 141 -6.40 -4.39 -23.02
N ALA A 142 -7.24 -4.15 -24.02
CA ALA A 142 -7.57 -2.80 -24.47
C ALA A 142 -8.38 -1.99 -23.43
N ILE A 143 -8.96 -2.66 -22.43
CA ILE A 143 -9.89 -2.08 -21.46
C ILE A 143 -9.23 -1.99 -20.07
N ALA A 144 -8.54 -3.04 -19.64
CA ALA A 144 -7.88 -3.10 -18.32
C ALA A 144 -6.48 -3.73 -18.44
N PRO A 145 -5.49 -2.99 -18.98
CA PRO A 145 -4.13 -3.50 -19.06
C PRO A 145 -3.56 -3.70 -17.65
N VAL A 146 -2.85 -4.82 -17.47
CA VAL A 146 -2.17 -5.18 -16.24
C VAL A 146 -0.67 -5.05 -16.48
N GLY A 147 -0.02 -4.18 -15.73
CA GLY A 147 1.41 -4.00 -15.77
C GLY A 147 1.99 -3.68 -14.40
N TYR A 148 3.25 -4.01 -14.19
CA TYR A 148 3.96 -3.75 -12.95
C TYR A 148 5.45 -3.46 -13.17
N LEU A 149 6.07 -2.83 -12.18
CA LEU A 149 7.50 -2.59 -12.11
C LEU A 149 8.18 -3.76 -11.39
N ASN A 150 9.16 -4.36 -12.05
CA ASN A 150 10.05 -5.37 -11.49
C ASN A 150 11.38 -4.71 -11.12
N PHE A 151 11.59 -4.42 -9.84
CA PHE A 151 12.83 -3.79 -9.37
C PHE A 151 13.99 -4.79 -9.39
N THR A 152 15.01 -4.51 -10.19
CA THR A 152 16.22 -5.35 -10.33
C THR A 152 17.35 -4.86 -9.43
N LYS A 153 17.36 -3.55 -9.10
CA LYS A 153 18.35 -2.97 -8.20
C LYS A 153 17.77 -1.86 -7.33
N LEU A 154 17.89 -2.06 -6.02
CA LEU A 154 17.51 -1.11 -4.98
C LEU A 154 18.72 -0.82 -4.09
N ARG A 155 18.81 0.41 -3.58
CA ARG A 155 19.81 0.78 -2.57
C ARG A 155 19.19 1.62 -1.47
N LEU A 156 19.77 1.54 -0.29
CA LEU A 156 19.46 2.44 0.83
C LEU A 156 20.41 3.64 0.80
N VAL A 157 19.86 4.82 1.04
CA VAL A 157 20.62 6.07 1.19
C VAL A 157 20.33 6.71 2.53
N ASP A 158 21.34 7.33 3.12
CA ASP A 158 21.14 8.15 4.31
C ASP A 158 20.25 9.35 3.95
N LYS A 159 19.32 9.68 4.85
CA LYS A 159 18.50 10.87 4.69
C LYS A 159 19.38 12.07 4.98
N GLU A 160 19.23 13.13 4.18
CA GLU A 160 19.77 14.42 4.59
C GLU A 160 19.13 14.78 5.93
N VAL A 161 19.97 15.00 6.96
CA VAL A 161 19.49 15.41 8.28
C VAL A 161 18.75 16.73 8.06
N ARG A 162 17.42 16.68 8.11
CA ARG A 162 16.61 17.89 8.14
C ARG A 162 16.96 18.59 9.45
N SER A 163 17.68 19.72 9.35
CA SER A 163 17.84 20.62 10.49
C SER A 163 16.44 21.06 10.91
N GLU A 164 15.97 20.55 12.04
CA GLU A 164 14.77 21.10 12.68
C GLU A 164 15.06 22.58 12.98
N TYR A 165 14.29 23.47 12.37
CA TYR A 165 14.26 24.90 12.68
C TYR A 165 13.32 25.14 13.86
#